data_AF-A0ABD0S5T7-F1
#
_entry.id   AF-A0ABD0S5T7-F1
#
_cell.length_a   1.000
_cell.length_b   1.000
_cell.length_c   1.000
_cell.angle_alpha   90.00
_cell.angle_beta   90.00
_cell.angle_gamma   90.00
#
_symmetry.space_group_name_H-M   'P 1'
#
loop_
_entity.id
_entity.type
_entity.pdbx_description
1 polymer ?
#
loop_
_entity_poly.entity_id
_entity_poly.type
_entity_poly.pdbx_seq_one_letter_code
_entity_poly.pdbx_strand_id
1 'polypeptide(L)'
;MYLNTFTRWELIVQTAFHFALSVLAIACPCALGLATPTAVMVATGVGAERGLLIKGAEPLENAHKVKTVIFDKTGTITRGSTAVARVSLLTGSANTLPDIVACLLAAETNSEHPVASAIVKWCTTVLGEDSAPLKCVGFVAAPGCGLRARLRTRRDHNVEIPSLKNLLNQAKVGNSFELHGVTVQVLASDGDAALSSAQAAARLHTLIKTDTEGEEVEQVVLIGNREWMSRNGVTVPRSVLEALIKDEELGRTAVLAAINDQLVCTIGVSDEVKPEAHLAVYCLKKMGLEVCLLTGDNRKTAVAIARQVGINKVYAEVLPSHKVAKIQKLQEQGQKVAMVGDGVNDSPALAQADVGIAIASGTDVAVEAADLVLMRNDLLDVVACLELSRTTVRRIRLNFLFASVYNLLGIPLASGAFAAYGLQLQPWMASAAMAMSSVSVVCSSLLLKTFKKQTPEQLSTPEYLQSIHLEELDAVSVHRGLDERVDPSERGASPLAKLFHRSKSNEGCLLQEEDDLMTVSFIPKRPTREQPIPPIIKTSISPQGK
;
A
#
# COMPACT_ATOMS: atom_id res chain seq x y z
N MET A 1 68.92 -35.16 43.88
CA MET A 1 68.39 -34.95 45.24
C MET A 1 67.81 -33.54 45.34
N TYR A 2 66.64 -33.32 44.73
CA TYR A 2 65.78 -32.13 44.89
C TYR A 2 64.35 -32.59 44.54
N LEU A 3 63.83 -33.54 45.33
CA LEU A 3 62.42 -33.86 45.31
C LEU A 3 61.78 -33.01 46.40
N ASN A 4 61.36 -31.81 46.01
CA ASN A 4 60.51 -30.95 46.83
C ASN A 4 59.25 -31.74 47.19
N THR A 5 59.20 -32.22 48.43
CA THR A 5 58.00 -32.79 49.03
C THR A 5 57.11 -31.62 49.41
N PHE A 6 56.23 -31.22 48.48
CA PHE A 6 55.23 -30.18 48.76
C PHE A 6 54.45 -30.54 50.03
N THR A 7 54.29 -29.55 50.90
CA THR A 7 53.46 -29.72 52.10
C THR A 7 51.99 -29.87 51.71
N ARG A 8 51.22 -30.56 52.54
CA ARG A 8 49.76 -30.77 52.30
C ARG A 8 49.01 -29.45 52.11
N TRP A 9 49.46 -28.39 52.78
CA TRP A 9 48.89 -27.05 52.66
C TRP A 9 49.16 -26.42 51.29
N GLU A 10 50.40 -26.49 50.79
CA GLU A 10 50.76 -26.01 49.45
C GLU A 10 49.94 -26.71 48.36
N LEU A 11 49.71 -28.02 48.51
CA LEU A 11 48.95 -28.82 47.55
C LEU A 11 47.45 -28.43 47.52
N ILE A 12 46.86 -28.11 48.68
CA ILE A 12 45.47 -27.62 48.77
C ILE A 12 45.36 -26.25 48.11
N VAL A 13 46.28 -25.32 48.42
CA VAL A 13 46.28 -23.96 47.87
C VAL A 13 46.48 -23.99 46.36
N GLN A 14 47.43 -24.80 45.86
CA GLN A 14 47.67 -24.96 44.43
C GLN A 14 46.44 -25.51 43.71
N THR A 15 45.77 -26.51 44.28
CA THR A 15 44.56 -27.12 43.69
C THR A 15 43.39 -26.15 43.68
N ALA A 16 43.17 -25.40 44.77
CA ALA A 16 42.13 -24.38 44.85
C ALA A 16 42.38 -23.24 43.85
N PHE A 17 43.63 -22.78 43.73
CA PHE A 17 44.01 -21.75 42.76
C PHE A 17 43.82 -22.23 41.32
N HIS A 18 44.11 -23.50 41.04
CA HIS A 18 43.90 -24.10 39.73
C HIS A 18 42.41 -24.14 39.34
N PHE A 19 41.53 -24.58 40.24
CA PHE A 19 40.09 -24.55 40.02
C PHE A 19 39.55 -23.12 39.86
N ALA A 20 40.02 -22.18 40.68
CA ALA A 20 39.64 -20.77 40.57
C ALA A 20 40.00 -20.18 39.19
N LEU A 21 41.21 -20.45 38.69
CA LEU A 21 41.62 -20.03 37.35
C LEU A 21 40.79 -20.68 36.24
N SER A 22 40.49 -21.98 36.34
CA SER A 22 39.65 -22.67 35.36
C SER A 22 38.22 -22.13 35.34
N VAL A 23 37.63 -21.82 36.50
CA VAL A 23 36.29 -21.22 36.61
C VAL A 23 36.29 -19.81 36.02
N LEU A 24 37.28 -18.99 36.36
CA LEU A 24 37.40 -17.64 35.83
C LEU A 24 37.56 -17.65 34.29
N ALA A 25 38.39 -18.56 33.78
CA ALA A 25 38.59 -18.73 32.35
C ALA A 25 37.29 -19.11 31.64
N ILE A 26 36.57 -20.13 32.11
CA ILE A 26 35.36 -20.62 31.42
C ILE A 26 34.14 -19.71 31.61
N ALA A 27 34.10 -18.89 32.66
CA ALA A 27 32.99 -17.97 32.91
C ALA A 27 32.98 -16.76 31.96
N CYS A 28 34.08 -16.47 31.26
CA CYS A 28 34.19 -15.30 30.40
C CYS A 28 33.23 -15.39 29.19
N PRO A 29 32.27 -14.46 29.02
CA PRO A 29 31.22 -14.56 28.01
C PRO A 29 31.64 -13.98 26.64
N CYS A 30 32.81 -14.35 26.12
CA CYS A 30 33.34 -13.80 24.86
C CYS A 30 32.37 -14.02 23.67
N ALA A 31 31.82 -15.23 23.54
CA ALA A 31 30.89 -15.56 22.46
C ALA A 31 29.53 -14.85 22.59
N LEU A 32 29.14 -14.49 23.83
CA LEU A 32 27.89 -13.76 24.11
C LEU A 32 27.94 -12.35 23.52
N GLY A 33 29.08 -11.66 23.69
CA GLY A 33 29.29 -10.33 23.12
C GLY A 33 29.32 -10.31 21.58
N LEU A 34 29.69 -11.44 20.96
CA LEU A 34 29.72 -11.59 19.50
C LEU A 34 28.37 -12.01 18.91
N ALA A 35 27.47 -12.60 19.69
CA ALA A 35 26.24 -13.23 19.21
C ALA A 35 25.34 -12.28 18.42
N THR A 36 25.09 -11.08 18.94
CA THR A 36 24.27 -10.05 18.30
C THR A 36 24.97 -9.35 17.13
N PRO A 37 26.17 -8.75 17.28
CA PRO A 37 26.78 -7.97 16.21
C PRO A 37 27.11 -8.83 14.97
N THR A 38 27.49 -10.10 15.15
CA THR A 38 27.76 -10.98 14.00
C THR A 38 26.49 -11.33 13.22
N ALA A 39 25.39 -11.65 13.92
CA ALA A 39 24.11 -11.94 13.28
C ALA A 39 23.53 -10.70 12.57
N VAL A 40 23.55 -9.54 13.23
CA VAL A 40 23.08 -8.28 12.65
C VAL A 40 23.92 -7.91 11.44
N MET A 41 25.25 -7.94 11.52
CA MET A 41 26.13 -7.60 10.40
C MET A 41 25.90 -8.49 9.17
N VAL A 42 25.73 -9.80 9.36
CA VAL A 42 25.40 -10.70 8.25
C VAL A 42 24.01 -10.41 7.70
N ALA A 43 23.02 -10.18 8.57
CA ALA A 43 21.65 -9.88 8.15
C ALA A 43 21.54 -8.57 7.36
N THR A 44 22.21 -7.50 7.79
CA THR A 44 22.21 -6.22 7.07
C THR A 44 22.94 -6.33 5.73
N GLY A 45 24.04 -7.09 5.66
CA GLY A 45 24.72 -7.39 4.39
C GLY A 45 23.84 -8.19 3.42
N VAL A 46 23.19 -9.26 3.90
CA VAL A 46 22.24 -10.06 3.10
C VAL A 46 21.02 -9.23 2.69
N GLY A 47 20.52 -8.37 3.58
CA GLY A 47 19.46 -7.41 3.27
C GLY A 47 19.87 -6.48 2.13
N ALA A 48 21.05 -5.86 2.22
CA ALA A 48 21.55 -4.93 1.23
C ALA A 48 21.72 -5.59 -0.15
N GLU A 49 22.26 -6.82 -0.21
CA GLU A 49 22.35 -7.61 -1.45
C GLU A 49 20.98 -7.89 -2.10
N ARG A 50 19.91 -7.89 -1.29
CA ARG A 50 18.53 -8.11 -1.73
C ARG A 50 17.74 -6.82 -1.94
N GLY A 51 18.35 -5.65 -1.75
CA GLY A 51 17.70 -4.34 -1.90
C GLY A 51 16.95 -3.87 -0.66
N LEU A 52 17.26 -4.42 0.52
CA LEU A 52 16.73 -4.00 1.83
C LEU A 52 17.85 -3.32 2.62
N LEU A 53 17.85 -2.00 2.70
CA LEU A 53 18.82 -1.26 3.52
C LEU A 53 18.30 -1.11 4.94
N ILE A 54 19.16 -1.44 5.91
CA ILE A 54 18.81 -1.48 7.33
C ILE A 54 19.77 -0.58 8.10
N LYS A 55 19.26 0.49 8.71
CA LYS A 55 20.07 1.45 9.48
C LYS A 55 20.22 1.00 10.93
N GLY A 56 21.21 0.14 11.17
CA GLY A 56 21.59 -0.28 12.51
C GLY A 56 20.87 -1.54 13.02
N ALA A 57 21.13 -1.89 14.28
CA ALA A 57 20.65 -3.13 14.90
C ALA A 57 19.25 -3.00 15.51
N GLU A 58 18.95 -1.85 16.10
CA GLU A 58 17.71 -1.62 16.84
C GLU A 58 16.45 -1.76 15.96
N PRO A 59 16.40 -1.18 14.73
CA PRO A 59 15.24 -1.36 13.86
C PRO A 59 15.04 -2.82 13.43
N LEU A 60 16.12 -3.56 13.22
CA LEU A 60 16.07 -4.98 12.89
C LEU A 60 15.48 -5.78 14.05
N GLU A 61 15.78 -5.44 15.30
CA GLU A 61 15.20 -6.10 16.47
C GLU A 61 13.75 -5.69 16.74
N ASN A 62 13.42 -4.41 16.50
CA ASN A 62 12.07 -3.87 16.67
C ASN A 62 11.11 -4.43 15.61
N ALA A 63 11.56 -4.61 14.37
CA ALA A 63 10.78 -5.18 13.28
C ALA A 63 10.21 -6.58 13.61
N HIS A 64 10.91 -7.38 14.42
CA HIS A 64 10.43 -8.69 14.86
C HIS A 64 9.24 -8.58 15.82
N LYS A 65 9.16 -7.49 16.58
CA LYS A 65 8.15 -7.24 17.63
C LYS A 65 6.93 -6.50 17.11
N VAL A 66 6.98 -5.97 15.88
CA VAL A 66 5.89 -5.25 15.24
C VAL A 66 4.63 -6.11 15.24
N LYS A 67 3.51 -5.50 15.64
CA LYS A 67 2.17 -6.10 15.61
C LYS A 67 1.26 -5.41 14.60
N THR A 68 1.48 -4.12 14.39
CA THR A 68 0.61 -3.28 13.56
C THR A 68 1.45 -2.62 12.47
N VAL A 69 1.04 -2.81 11.21
CA VAL A 69 1.64 -2.19 10.04
C VAL A 69 0.68 -1.15 9.51
N ILE A 70 1.14 0.08 9.43
CA ILE A 70 0.40 1.20 8.87
C ILE A 70 1.00 1.53 7.51
N PHE A 71 0.16 1.52 6.49
CA PHE A 71 0.53 1.96 5.15
C PHE A 71 0.05 3.38 4.91
N ASP A 72 0.91 4.22 4.33
CA ASP A 72 0.44 5.36 3.58
C ASP A 72 -0.18 4.89 2.24
N LYS A 73 -1.07 5.72 1.69
CA LYS A 73 -1.78 5.39 0.46
C LYS A 73 -0.95 5.75 -0.77
N THR A 74 -0.59 7.02 -0.92
CA THR A 74 -0.08 7.58 -2.18
C THR A 74 1.38 7.23 -2.35
N GLY A 75 1.73 6.49 -3.39
CA GLY A 75 3.12 6.10 -3.71
C GLY A 75 3.64 4.89 -2.93
N THR A 76 2.98 4.56 -1.81
CA THR A 76 3.18 3.32 -1.07
C THR A 76 2.27 2.19 -1.57
N ILE A 77 0.97 2.20 -1.28
CA ILE A 77 0.03 1.17 -1.80
C ILE A 77 -0.22 1.37 -3.30
N THR A 78 -0.32 2.62 -3.71
CA THR A 78 -0.52 3.02 -5.09
C THR A 78 0.80 3.35 -5.76
N ARG A 79 0.79 3.53 -7.07
CA ARG A 79 1.99 3.91 -7.84
C ARG A 79 2.47 5.33 -7.54
N GLY A 80 1.63 6.19 -6.93
CA GLY A 80 1.95 7.58 -6.64
C GLY A 80 1.91 8.48 -7.87
N SER A 81 1.37 7.97 -8.98
CA SER A 81 1.21 8.72 -10.22
C SER A 81 -0.24 8.57 -10.67
N THR A 82 -0.92 9.70 -10.82
CA THR A 82 -2.29 9.73 -11.30
C THR A 82 -2.34 9.31 -12.77
N ALA A 83 -3.26 8.41 -13.09
CA ALA A 83 -3.53 7.95 -14.44
C ALA A 83 -5.03 8.08 -14.75
N VAL A 84 -5.35 8.27 -16.03
CA VAL A 84 -6.75 8.24 -16.48
C VAL A 84 -7.23 6.80 -16.46
N ALA A 85 -8.19 6.48 -15.61
CA ALA A 85 -8.75 5.14 -15.51
C ALA A 85 -9.96 4.96 -16.44
N ARG A 86 -10.73 6.03 -16.67
CA ARG A 86 -11.97 5.97 -17.44
C ARG A 86 -12.25 7.28 -18.15
N VAL A 87 -12.81 7.21 -19.36
CA VAL A 87 -13.37 8.37 -20.05
C VAL A 87 -14.79 8.04 -20.49
N SER A 88 -15.72 8.95 -20.23
CA SER A 88 -17.12 8.81 -20.61
C SER A 88 -17.50 9.92 -21.56
N LEU A 89 -17.86 9.57 -22.80
CA LEU A 89 -18.29 10.52 -23.82
C LEU A 89 -19.80 10.71 -23.75
N LEU A 90 -20.24 11.98 -23.82
CA LEU A 90 -21.64 12.38 -23.71
C LEU A 90 -22.22 12.88 -25.05
N THR A 91 -21.37 13.09 -26.06
CA THR A 91 -21.74 13.61 -27.37
C THR A 91 -22.44 12.58 -28.27
N GLY A 92 -22.64 11.34 -27.80
CA GLY A 92 -23.33 10.27 -28.56
C GLY A 92 -22.64 9.81 -29.85
N SER A 93 -21.56 10.48 -30.27
CA SER A 93 -20.75 10.16 -31.46
C SER A 93 -19.31 9.90 -31.04
N ALA A 94 -18.80 8.70 -31.33
CA ALA A 94 -17.40 8.36 -31.09
C ALA A 94 -16.44 9.18 -31.98
N ASN A 95 -16.92 9.65 -33.14
CA ASN A 95 -16.10 10.37 -34.11
C ASN A 95 -15.60 11.73 -33.63
N THR A 96 -16.22 12.31 -32.59
CA THR A 96 -15.75 13.57 -31.98
C THR A 96 -14.60 13.37 -30.98
N LEU A 97 -14.24 12.12 -30.62
CA LEU A 97 -13.21 11.86 -29.61
C LEU A 97 -11.85 12.52 -29.92
N PRO A 98 -11.31 12.47 -31.16
CA PRO A 98 -10.03 13.12 -31.47
C PRO A 98 -10.05 14.63 -31.22
N ASP A 99 -11.11 15.32 -31.61
CA ASP A 99 -11.25 16.77 -31.41
C ASP A 99 -11.33 17.13 -29.92
N ILE A 100 -12.05 16.31 -29.14
CA ILE A 100 -12.18 16.46 -27.69
C ILE A 100 -10.82 16.27 -27.02
N VAL A 101 -10.08 15.21 -27.39
CA VAL A 101 -8.76 14.90 -26.86
C VAL A 101 -7.77 16.02 -27.19
N ALA A 102 -7.82 16.59 -28.40
CA ALA A 102 -6.99 17.73 -28.78
C ALA A 102 -7.31 18.99 -27.94
N CYS A 103 -8.59 19.27 -27.68
CA CYS A 103 -9.00 20.38 -26.83
C CYS A 103 -8.57 20.19 -25.38
N LEU A 104 -8.71 18.98 -24.84
CA LEU A 104 -8.27 18.63 -23.48
C LEU A 104 -6.76 18.78 -23.35
N LEU A 105 -5.99 18.25 -24.31
CA LEU A 105 -4.53 18.36 -24.33
C LEU A 105 -4.10 19.82 -24.28
N ALA A 106 -4.64 20.67 -25.17
CA ALA A 106 -4.26 22.08 -25.22
C ALA A 106 -4.69 22.88 -23.98
N ALA A 107 -5.80 22.51 -23.34
CA ALA A 107 -6.27 23.17 -22.12
C ALA A 107 -5.42 22.77 -20.89
N GLU A 108 -5.07 21.48 -20.76
CA GLU A 108 -4.36 20.94 -19.59
C GLU A 108 -2.83 21.09 -19.68
N THR A 109 -2.27 21.31 -20.87
CA THR A 109 -0.81 21.50 -21.04
C THR A 109 -0.26 22.67 -20.21
N ASN A 110 -1.08 23.70 -19.95
CA ASN A 110 -0.69 24.88 -19.16
C ASN A 110 -0.91 24.70 -17.65
N SER A 111 -1.42 23.55 -17.20
CA SER A 111 -1.76 23.28 -15.81
C SER A 111 -0.71 22.40 -15.13
N GLU A 112 -0.26 22.80 -13.95
CA GLU A 112 0.73 22.06 -13.15
C GLU A 112 0.08 20.99 -12.24
N HIS A 113 -1.25 20.86 -12.26
CA HIS A 113 -1.96 19.95 -11.37
C HIS A 113 -1.68 18.47 -11.74
N PRO A 114 -1.51 17.54 -10.78
CA PRO A 114 -1.25 16.12 -11.10
C PRO A 114 -2.31 15.47 -12.01
N VAL A 115 -3.59 15.82 -11.79
CA VAL A 115 -4.72 15.40 -12.65
C VAL A 115 -4.55 15.90 -14.09
N ALA A 116 -4.05 17.13 -14.28
CA ALA A 116 -3.76 17.68 -15.61
C ALA A 116 -2.67 16.88 -16.31
N SER A 117 -1.57 16.61 -15.60
CA SER A 117 -0.46 15.79 -16.09
C SER A 117 -0.93 14.40 -16.53
N ALA A 118 -1.85 13.78 -15.78
CA ALA A 118 -2.45 12.49 -16.15
C ALA A 118 -3.25 12.57 -17.45
N ILE A 119 -4.08 13.62 -17.60
CA ILE A 119 -4.90 13.85 -18.80
C ILE A 119 -4.00 14.11 -20.00
N VAL A 120 -3.01 15.02 -19.87
CA VAL A 120 -2.02 15.33 -20.93
C VAL A 120 -1.31 14.07 -21.38
N LYS A 121 -0.77 13.26 -20.46
CA LYS A 121 -0.07 12.02 -20.78
C LYS A 121 -0.96 11.04 -21.57
N TRP A 122 -2.21 10.89 -21.15
CA TRP A 122 -3.17 10.05 -21.87
C TRP A 122 -3.48 10.62 -23.26
N CYS A 123 -3.78 11.92 -23.36
CA CYS A 123 -4.10 12.58 -24.62
C CYS A 123 -2.93 12.52 -25.63
N THR A 124 -1.70 12.75 -25.20
CA THR A 124 -0.50 12.63 -26.05
C THR A 124 -0.31 11.20 -26.55
N THR A 125 -0.56 10.20 -25.70
CA THR A 125 -0.50 8.78 -26.10
C THR A 125 -1.54 8.45 -27.17
N VAL A 126 -2.71 9.07 -27.09
CA VAL A 126 -3.83 8.86 -28.03
C VAL A 126 -3.62 9.56 -29.37
N LEU A 127 -3.12 10.80 -29.36
CA LEU A 127 -2.96 11.62 -30.57
C LEU A 127 -1.62 11.36 -31.31
N GLY A 128 -0.60 10.85 -30.60
CA GLY A 128 0.76 10.68 -31.11
C GLY A 128 1.60 11.96 -30.99
N GLU A 129 2.92 11.82 -30.77
CA GLU A 129 3.84 12.93 -30.44
C GLU A 129 3.93 14.03 -31.52
N ASP A 130 3.62 13.72 -32.78
CA ASP A 130 3.74 14.63 -33.93
C ASP A 130 2.52 15.55 -34.16
N SER A 131 1.45 15.39 -33.37
CA SER A 131 0.25 16.19 -33.51
C SER A 131 0.40 17.51 -32.74
N ALA A 132 0.59 18.62 -33.48
CA ALA A 132 0.75 19.94 -32.89
C ALA A 132 -0.50 20.32 -32.06
N PRO A 133 -0.36 20.63 -30.76
CA PRO A 133 -1.50 20.98 -29.92
C PRO A 133 -2.12 22.30 -30.38
N LEU A 134 -3.45 22.38 -30.30
CA LEU A 134 -4.19 23.63 -30.47
C LEU A 134 -3.56 24.74 -29.61
N LYS A 135 -3.45 25.95 -30.14
CA LYS A 135 -2.81 27.05 -29.39
C LYS A 135 -3.77 27.58 -28.33
N CYS A 136 -3.36 27.49 -27.06
CA CYS A 136 -4.06 28.14 -25.95
C CYS A 136 -3.76 29.65 -25.97
N VAL A 137 -4.80 30.48 -26.09
CA VAL A 137 -4.69 31.95 -26.14
C VAL A 137 -4.98 32.57 -24.78
N GLY A 138 -5.82 31.93 -23.97
CA GLY A 138 -6.13 32.38 -22.62
C GLY A 138 -6.29 31.21 -21.68
N PHE A 139 -5.67 31.28 -20.50
CA PHE A 139 -5.74 30.26 -19.47
C PHE A 139 -6.07 30.93 -18.13
N VAL A 140 -7.10 30.43 -17.45
CA VAL A 140 -7.51 30.88 -16.11
C VAL A 140 -7.74 29.65 -15.25
N ALA A 141 -6.95 29.48 -14.21
CA ALA A 141 -7.15 28.46 -13.19
C ALA A 141 -7.92 29.04 -12.00
N ALA A 142 -8.92 28.30 -11.52
CA ALA A 142 -9.69 28.59 -10.32
C ALA A 142 -9.37 27.53 -9.23
N PRO A 143 -8.62 27.88 -8.17
CA PRO A 143 -8.25 26.94 -7.12
C PRO A 143 -9.46 26.24 -6.51
N GLY A 144 -9.38 24.92 -6.37
CA GLY A 144 -10.46 24.10 -5.80
C GLY A 144 -11.67 23.87 -6.72
N CYS A 145 -11.70 24.46 -7.92
CA CYS A 145 -12.79 24.30 -8.88
C CYS A 145 -12.33 23.61 -10.18
N GLY A 146 -11.40 24.24 -10.90
CA GLY A 146 -11.01 23.80 -12.24
C GLY A 146 -10.30 24.87 -13.05
N LEU A 147 -10.31 24.74 -14.37
CA LEU A 147 -9.70 25.67 -15.31
C LEU A 147 -10.68 26.08 -16.42
N ARG A 148 -10.41 27.23 -17.00
CA ARG A 148 -11.02 27.75 -18.22
C ARG A 148 -9.92 28.11 -19.20
N ALA A 149 -9.96 27.50 -20.38
CA ALA A 149 -9.03 27.76 -21.45
C ALA A 149 -9.77 28.30 -22.68
N ARG A 150 -9.17 29.26 -23.38
CA ARG A 150 -9.62 29.73 -24.69
C ARG A 150 -8.62 29.26 -25.73
N LEU A 151 -9.09 28.42 -26.65
CA LEU A 151 -8.27 27.77 -27.66
C LEU A 151 -8.54 28.40 -29.03
N ARG A 152 -7.51 28.55 -29.87
CA ARG A 152 -7.66 28.86 -31.29
C ARG A 152 -7.38 27.62 -32.12
N THR A 153 -8.32 27.28 -32.98
CA THR A 153 -8.18 26.20 -33.96
C THR A 153 -8.01 26.77 -35.37
N ARG A 154 -7.10 26.17 -36.15
CA ARG A 154 -6.90 26.46 -37.57
C ARG A 154 -7.14 25.17 -38.37
N ARG A 155 -7.98 25.26 -39.40
CA ARG A 155 -8.66 24.13 -40.08
C ARG A 155 -7.77 23.08 -40.77
N ASP A 156 -6.46 23.29 -40.90
CA ASP A 156 -5.57 22.31 -41.57
C ASP A 156 -5.29 21.05 -40.74
N HIS A 157 -5.73 21.00 -39.48
CA HIS A 157 -5.62 19.81 -38.64
C HIS A 157 -6.93 19.05 -38.56
N ASN A 158 -7.31 18.37 -39.66
CA ASN A 158 -8.13 17.18 -39.49
C ASN A 158 -7.20 16.17 -38.82
N VAL A 159 -7.30 16.01 -37.49
CA VAL A 159 -6.51 15.03 -36.74
C VAL A 159 -7.07 13.65 -37.05
N GLU A 160 -6.85 13.21 -38.29
CA GLU A 160 -7.17 11.88 -38.73
C GLU A 160 -6.13 10.95 -38.14
N ILE A 161 -6.47 10.29 -37.05
CA ILE A 161 -5.64 9.23 -36.48
C ILE A 161 -6.09 7.94 -37.17
N PRO A 162 -5.30 7.39 -38.13
CA PRO A 162 -5.71 6.23 -38.92
C PRO A 162 -5.96 4.99 -38.04
N SER A 163 -5.23 4.89 -36.92
CA SER A 163 -5.34 3.87 -35.88
C SER A 163 -6.69 3.89 -35.14
N LEU A 164 -7.31 5.06 -35.01
CA LEU A 164 -8.58 5.25 -34.29
C LEU A 164 -9.80 5.07 -35.19
N LYS A 165 -9.72 5.39 -36.50
CA LYS A 165 -10.87 5.30 -37.42
C LYS A 165 -11.59 3.95 -37.38
N ASN A 166 -10.84 2.84 -37.30
CA ASN A 166 -11.43 1.50 -37.25
C ASN A 166 -12.14 1.18 -35.92
N LEU A 167 -11.60 1.66 -34.79
CA LEU A 167 -12.18 1.48 -33.46
C LEU A 167 -13.40 2.39 -33.25
N LEU A 168 -13.31 3.65 -33.70
CA LEU A 168 -14.39 4.63 -33.60
C LEU A 168 -15.59 4.27 -34.47
N ASN A 169 -15.37 3.68 -35.65
CA ASN A 169 -16.45 3.18 -36.51
C ASN A 169 -17.17 1.94 -35.91
N GLN A 170 -16.54 1.20 -35.01
CA GLN A 170 -17.14 0.06 -34.30
C GLN A 170 -17.84 0.44 -33.00
N ALA A 171 -17.56 1.64 -32.47
CA ALA A 171 -18.13 2.14 -31.22
C ALA A 171 -19.60 2.57 -31.44
N LYS A 172 -20.54 1.70 -31.04
CA LYS A 172 -21.97 2.03 -30.95
C LYS A 172 -22.29 2.69 -29.61
N VAL A 173 -23.33 3.54 -29.60
CA VAL A 173 -23.90 4.14 -28.37
C VAL A 173 -24.23 3.02 -27.38
N GLY A 174 -23.73 3.12 -26.14
CA GLY A 174 -23.90 2.11 -25.09
C GLY A 174 -22.75 1.09 -24.96
N ASN A 175 -21.81 1.03 -25.91
CA ASN A 175 -20.63 0.16 -25.80
C ASN A 175 -19.45 0.87 -25.11
N SER A 176 -18.69 0.09 -24.35
CA SER A 176 -17.35 0.45 -23.87
C SER A 176 -16.28 -0.18 -24.77
N PHE A 177 -15.23 0.57 -25.07
CA PHE A 177 -14.03 0.06 -25.74
C PHE A 177 -12.79 0.48 -24.96
N GLU A 178 -11.71 -0.30 -25.05
CA GLU A 178 -10.44 0.06 -24.43
C GLU A 178 -9.57 0.83 -25.42
N LEU A 179 -9.02 1.95 -24.95
CA LEU A 179 -8.10 2.78 -25.69
C LEU A 179 -6.83 2.99 -24.86
N HIS A 180 -5.73 2.34 -25.27
CA HIS A 180 -4.44 2.39 -24.55
C HIS A 180 -4.56 2.09 -23.04
N GLY A 181 -5.34 1.07 -22.68
CA GLY A 181 -5.56 0.67 -21.28
C GLY A 181 -6.61 1.48 -20.52
N VAL A 182 -7.27 2.44 -21.17
CA VAL A 182 -8.33 3.26 -20.57
C VAL A 182 -9.69 2.85 -21.14
N THR A 183 -10.66 2.60 -20.26
CA THR A 183 -12.02 2.28 -20.69
C THR A 183 -12.74 3.56 -21.15
N VAL A 184 -13.09 3.61 -22.43
CA VAL A 184 -13.90 4.69 -23.02
C VAL A 184 -15.33 4.20 -23.17
N GLN A 185 -16.28 4.86 -22.50
CA GLN A 185 -17.70 4.53 -22.56
C GLN A 185 -18.49 5.64 -23.26
N VAL A 186 -19.25 5.29 -24.29
CA VAL A 186 -20.17 6.22 -24.96
C VAL A 186 -21.54 6.14 -24.29
N LEU A 187 -21.88 7.15 -23.48
CA LEU A 187 -23.17 7.23 -22.81
C LEU A 187 -24.24 7.71 -23.79
N ALA A 188 -25.36 7.00 -23.85
CA ALA A 188 -26.59 7.52 -24.42
C ALA A 188 -27.13 8.60 -23.48
N SER A 189 -27.50 9.75 -24.02
CA SER A 189 -28.32 10.71 -23.28
C SER A 189 -29.76 10.18 -23.32
N ASP A 190 -30.38 9.94 -22.16
CA ASP A 190 -31.78 9.53 -22.05
C ASP A 190 -32.68 10.78 -21.96
N GLY A 191 -33.67 10.91 -22.85
CA GLY A 191 -34.70 11.98 -22.84
C GLY A 191 -34.34 13.24 -23.64
N ASP A 192 -35.12 14.33 -23.54
CA ASP A 192 -35.00 15.59 -24.31
C ASP A 192 -33.60 16.22 -24.36
N ALA A 193 -32.72 15.87 -23.40
CA ALA A 193 -31.30 16.21 -23.39
C ALA A 193 -30.48 15.51 -24.50
N ALA A 194 -30.98 14.42 -25.08
CA ALA A 194 -30.41 13.69 -26.21
C ALA A 194 -30.57 14.42 -27.53
N LEU A 195 -31.72 15.10 -27.71
CA LEU A 195 -31.88 16.05 -28.81
C LEU A 195 -30.90 17.21 -28.64
N SER A 196 -30.77 17.75 -27.42
CA SER A 196 -29.79 18.80 -27.14
C SER A 196 -28.34 18.32 -27.26
N SER A 197 -27.99 17.08 -26.92
CA SER A 197 -26.62 16.56 -26.95
C SER A 197 -26.21 16.03 -28.33
N ALA A 198 -27.15 15.53 -29.14
CA ALA A 198 -26.93 15.20 -30.54
C ALA A 198 -26.97 16.45 -31.43
N GLN A 199 -27.83 17.43 -31.14
CA GLN A 199 -27.74 18.77 -31.73
C GLN A 199 -26.53 19.54 -31.19
N ALA A 200 -26.09 19.32 -29.95
CA ALA A 200 -24.82 19.83 -29.41
C ALA A 200 -23.64 19.22 -30.12
N ALA A 201 -23.62 17.89 -30.29
CA ALA A 201 -22.57 17.19 -31.00
C ALA A 201 -22.58 17.57 -32.47
N ALA A 202 -23.74 17.72 -33.11
CA ALA A 202 -23.86 18.25 -34.47
C ALA A 202 -23.53 19.75 -34.57
N ARG A 203 -23.83 20.55 -33.53
CA ARG A 203 -23.42 21.97 -33.38
C ARG A 203 -21.94 22.11 -33.12
N LEU A 204 -21.33 21.24 -32.32
CA LEU A 204 -19.88 21.11 -32.14
C LEU A 204 -19.27 20.63 -33.44
N HIS A 205 -19.85 19.65 -34.12
CA HIS A 205 -19.41 19.20 -35.42
C HIS A 205 -19.56 20.31 -36.48
N THR A 206 -20.53 21.22 -36.38
CA THR A 206 -20.71 22.37 -37.29
C THR A 206 -20.00 23.65 -36.83
N LEU A 207 -19.66 23.80 -35.54
CA LEU A 207 -18.83 24.87 -34.96
C LEU A 207 -17.34 24.54 -35.08
N ILE A 208 -16.99 23.25 -35.06
CA ILE A 208 -15.66 22.73 -35.40
C ILE A 208 -15.52 22.64 -36.93
N LYS A 209 -16.57 22.23 -37.66
CA LYS A 209 -16.62 22.23 -39.14
C LYS A 209 -17.60 23.30 -39.66
N THR A 210 -17.24 24.58 -39.54
CA THR A 210 -17.94 25.65 -40.27
C THR A 210 -17.51 25.63 -41.73
N ASP A 211 -18.43 25.52 -42.70
CA ASP A 211 -18.15 25.39 -44.15
C ASP A 211 -17.36 26.55 -44.81
N THR A 212 -16.95 27.57 -44.06
CA THR A 212 -16.16 28.70 -44.55
C THR A 212 -14.65 28.46 -44.41
N GLU A 213 -13.91 28.57 -45.51
CA GLU A 213 -12.45 28.48 -45.52
C GLU A 213 -11.83 29.75 -44.89
N GLY A 214 -10.93 29.59 -43.92
CA GLY A 214 -10.00 30.64 -43.48
C GLY A 214 -10.28 31.38 -42.16
N GLU A 215 -11.38 31.12 -41.44
CA GLU A 215 -11.65 31.79 -40.15
C GLU A 215 -11.03 31.05 -38.95
N GLU A 216 -10.33 31.79 -38.07
CA GLU A 216 -9.90 31.28 -36.75
C GLU A 216 -11.13 31.16 -35.84
N VAL A 217 -11.45 29.94 -35.39
CA VAL A 217 -12.55 29.72 -34.43
C VAL A 217 -11.97 29.74 -33.01
N GLU A 218 -12.49 30.62 -32.16
CA GLU A 218 -12.20 30.60 -30.73
C GLU A 218 -13.17 29.64 -30.01
N GLN A 219 -12.60 28.66 -29.31
CA GLN A 219 -13.36 27.71 -28.49
C GLN A 219 -13.06 27.93 -27.01
N VAL A 220 -14.09 27.82 -26.18
CA VAL A 220 -13.94 27.92 -24.72
C VAL A 220 -14.07 26.52 -24.12
N VAL A 221 -13.01 26.07 -23.46
CA VAL A 221 -12.94 24.78 -22.77
C VAL A 221 -12.97 25.02 -21.27
N LEU A 222 -13.83 24.29 -20.57
CA LEU A 222 -13.96 24.27 -19.12
C LEU A 222 -13.66 22.86 -18.63
N ILE A 223 -12.73 22.71 -17.69
CA ILE A 223 -12.41 21.42 -17.07
C ILE A 223 -12.45 21.60 -15.56
N GLY A 224 -13.16 20.76 -14.82
CA GLY A 224 -13.23 20.90 -13.36
C GLY A 224 -14.28 20.04 -12.69
N ASN A 225 -14.58 20.39 -11.44
CA ASN A 225 -15.58 19.72 -10.62
C ASN A 225 -17.02 20.18 -10.95
N ARG A 226 -18.01 19.58 -10.27
CA ARG A 226 -19.43 19.92 -10.43
C ARG A 226 -19.74 21.40 -10.14
N GLU A 227 -19.07 21.99 -9.16
CA GLU A 227 -19.26 23.38 -8.78
C GLU A 227 -18.76 24.33 -9.89
N TRP A 228 -17.63 23.99 -10.51
CA TRP A 228 -17.08 24.74 -11.64
C TRP A 228 -18.03 24.77 -12.84
N MET A 229 -18.66 23.63 -13.14
CA MET A 229 -19.66 23.55 -14.21
C MET A 229 -20.88 24.42 -13.89
N SER A 230 -21.36 24.38 -12.65
CA SER A 230 -22.51 25.16 -12.20
C SER A 230 -22.23 26.67 -12.23
N ARG A 231 -21.03 27.10 -11.80
CA ARG A 231 -20.59 28.51 -11.83
C ARG A 231 -20.49 29.08 -13.24
N ASN A 232 -20.18 28.24 -14.24
CA ASN A 232 -20.10 28.64 -15.64
C ASN A 232 -21.42 28.39 -16.41
N GLY A 233 -22.51 28.02 -15.72
CA GLY A 233 -23.82 27.84 -16.35
C GLY A 233 -23.99 26.54 -17.15
N VAL A 234 -23.09 25.57 -17.00
CA VAL A 234 -23.16 24.28 -17.68
C VAL A 234 -24.07 23.33 -16.90
N THR A 235 -25.17 22.89 -17.51
CA THR A 235 -26.10 21.94 -16.91
C THR A 235 -25.56 20.51 -16.96
N VAL A 236 -25.43 19.87 -15.79
CA VAL A 236 -24.99 18.48 -15.67
C VAL A 236 -26.21 17.56 -15.58
N PRO A 237 -26.43 16.63 -16.53
CA PRO A 237 -27.56 15.70 -16.48
C PRO A 237 -27.48 14.71 -15.31
N ARG A 238 -28.64 14.22 -14.86
CA ARG A 238 -28.72 13.27 -13.72
C ARG A 238 -28.00 11.95 -13.98
N SER A 239 -28.07 11.42 -15.20
CA SER A 239 -27.35 10.20 -15.61
C SER A 239 -25.83 10.35 -15.46
N VAL A 240 -25.31 11.55 -15.76
CA VAL A 240 -23.88 11.87 -15.59
C VAL A 240 -23.53 11.97 -14.12
N LEU A 241 -24.39 12.58 -13.30
CA LEU A 241 -24.18 12.66 -11.85
C LEU A 241 -24.08 11.26 -11.22
N GLU A 242 -24.94 10.33 -11.62
CA GLU A 242 -24.89 8.94 -11.16
C GLU A 242 -23.58 8.24 -11.59
N ALA A 243 -23.09 8.51 -12.80
CA ALA A 243 -21.80 8.00 -13.26
C ALA A 243 -20.61 8.59 -12.48
N LEU A 244 -20.65 9.88 -12.14
CA LEU A 244 -19.64 10.52 -11.30
C LEU A 244 -19.60 9.89 -9.90
N ILE A 245 -20.78 9.69 -9.28
CA ILE A 245 -20.88 9.07 -7.95
C ILE A 245 -20.29 7.65 -7.98
N LYS A 246 -20.60 6.86 -9.02
CA LYS A 246 -20.01 5.52 -9.18
C LYS A 246 -18.49 5.56 -9.32
N ASP A 247 -17.95 6.53 -10.05
CA ASP A 247 -16.50 6.69 -10.15
C ASP A 247 -15.86 7.09 -8.81
N GLU A 248 -16.48 8.00 -8.07
CA GLU A 248 -16.04 8.37 -6.72
C GLU A 248 -16.09 7.17 -5.75
N GLU A 249 -17.11 6.32 -5.86
CA GLU A 249 -17.24 5.06 -5.09
C GLU A 249 -16.16 4.04 -5.45
N LEU A 250 -15.65 4.07 -6.69
CA LEU A 250 -14.50 3.29 -7.12
C LEU A 250 -13.16 3.95 -6.74
N GLY A 251 -13.19 5.08 -6.05
CA GLY A 251 -12.01 5.83 -5.62
C GLY A 251 -11.33 6.63 -6.74
N ARG A 252 -12.06 6.94 -7.80
CA ARG A 252 -11.60 7.81 -8.88
C ARG A 252 -12.03 9.24 -8.61
N THR A 253 -11.12 10.17 -8.87
CA THR A 253 -11.44 11.59 -8.94
C THR A 253 -12.08 11.87 -10.29
N ALA A 254 -13.37 12.19 -10.28
CA ALA A 254 -14.13 12.41 -11.49
C ALA A 254 -14.09 13.91 -11.88
N VAL A 255 -13.61 14.17 -13.10
CA VAL A 255 -13.47 15.50 -13.68
C VAL A 255 -14.45 15.64 -14.83
N LEU A 256 -15.10 16.80 -14.93
CA LEU A 256 -16.01 17.14 -16.01
C LEU A 256 -15.30 18.02 -17.02
N ALA A 257 -15.57 17.81 -18.30
CA ALA A 257 -15.10 18.69 -19.37
C ALA A 257 -16.26 19.17 -20.25
N ALA A 258 -16.30 20.48 -20.47
CA ALA A 258 -17.27 21.16 -21.30
C ALA A 258 -16.58 22.02 -22.36
N ILE A 259 -17.15 22.06 -23.56
CA ILE A 259 -16.68 22.87 -24.68
C ILE A 259 -17.85 23.74 -25.16
N ASN A 260 -17.63 25.04 -25.27
CA ASN A 260 -18.65 26.03 -25.66
C ASN A 260 -19.96 25.87 -24.86
N ASP A 261 -19.82 25.84 -23.52
CA ASP A 261 -20.92 25.71 -22.54
C ASP A 261 -21.73 24.40 -22.60
N GLN A 262 -21.24 23.41 -23.35
CA GLN A 262 -21.87 22.10 -23.43
C GLN A 262 -20.98 21.03 -22.81
N LEU A 263 -21.56 20.17 -22.00
CA LEU A 263 -20.85 19.07 -21.35
C LEU A 263 -20.54 17.97 -22.36
N VAL A 264 -19.26 17.64 -22.51
CA VAL A 264 -18.77 16.80 -23.60
C VAL A 264 -18.30 15.44 -23.09
N CYS A 265 -17.55 15.41 -21.99
CA CYS A 265 -17.09 14.16 -21.41
C CYS A 265 -16.86 14.26 -19.90
N THR A 266 -16.77 13.09 -19.27
CA THR A 266 -16.30 12.93 -17.89
C THR A 266 -15.05 12.07 -17.87
N ILE A 267 -14.05 12.44 -17.10
CA ILE A 267 -12.77 11.77 -17.02
C ILE A 267 -12.58 11.31 -15.57
N GLY A 268 -12.46 10.00 -15.36
CA GLY A 268 -12.12 9.41 -14.07
C GLY A 268 -10.61 9.24 -13.96
N VAL A 269 -9.99 10.00 -13.06
CA VAL A 269 -8.54 9.93 -12.79
C VAL A 269 -8.33 9.29 -11.42
N SER A 270 -7.47 8.28 -11.35
CA SER A 270 -7.12 7.64 -10.08
C SER A 270 -5.64 7.34 -10.02
N ASP A 271 -5.15 7.19 -8.81
CA ASP A 271 -3.85 6.58 -8.57
C ASP A 271 -4.02 5.06 -8.52
N GLU A 272 -3.36 4.35 -9.44
CA GLU A 272 -3.50 2.90 -9.56
C GLU A 272 -2.87 2.17 -8.37
N VAL A 273 -3.59 1.19 -7.84
CA VAL A 273 -3.07 0.28 -6.81
C VAL A 273 -2.00 -0.63 -7.43
N LYS A 274 -0.90 -0.87 -6.71
CA LYS A 274 0.14 -1.80 -7.15
C LYS A 274 -0.41 -3.23 -7.24
N PRO A 275 -0.09 -4.01 -8.29
CA PRO A 275 -0.66 -5.35 -8.48
C PRO A 275 -0.30 -6.30 -7.33
N GLU A 276 0.86 -6.12 -6.70
CA GLU A 276 1.32 -6.89 -5.55
C GLU A 276 0.72 -6.45 -4.20
N ALA A 277 0.02 -5.30 -4.13
CA ALA A 277 -0.44 -4.73 -2.86
C ALA A 277 -1.39 -5.66 -2.12
N HIS A 278 -2.34 -6.28 -2.83
CA HIS A 278 -3.29 -7.22 -2.23
C HIS A 278 -2.57 -8.45 -1.65
N LEU A 279 -1.60 -9.00 -2.40
CA LEU A 279 -0.78 -10.12 -1.94
C LEU A 279 0.05 -9.77 -0.71
N ALA A 280 0.67 -8.58 -0.70
CA ALA A 280 1.46 -8.11 0.43
C ALA A 280 0.61 -7.99 1.71
N VAL A 281 -0.57 -7.38 1.62
CA VAL A 281 -1.49 -7.25 2.76
C VAL A 281 -2.00 -8.61 3.23
N TYR A 282 -2.32 -9.53 2.32
CA TYR A 282 -2.67 -10.90 2.67
C TYR A 282 -1.54 -11.60 3.45
N CYS A 283 -0.30 -11.52 2.98
CA CYS A 283 0.86 -12.10 3.66
C CYS A 283 1.06 -11.52 5.06
N LEU A 284 0.93 -10.19 5.23
CA LEU A 284 1.05 -9.54 6.54
C LEU A 284 -0.03 -10.01 7.51
N LYS A 285 -1.28 -10.13 7.04
CA LYS A 285 -2.37 -10.69 7.84
C LYS A 285 -2.12 -12.16 8.22
N LYS A 286 -1.63 -12.98 7.28
CA LYS A 286 -1.25 -14.38 7.54
C LYS A 286 -0.10 -14.49 8.55
N MET A 287 0.77 -13.48 8.62
CA MET A 287 1.81 -13.35 9.66
C MET A 287 1.27 -12.94 11.04
N GLY A 288 -0.04 -12.72 11.17
CA GLY A 288 -0.74 -12.31 12.40
C GLY A 288 -0.62 -10.82 12.72
N LEU A 289 -0.37 -9.99 11.71
CA LEU A 289 -0.22 -8.53 11.87
C LEU A 289 -1.54 -7.80 11.58
N GLU A 290 -1.84 -6.76 12.36
CA GLU A 290 -2.93 -5.83 12.07
C GLU A 290 -2.46 -4.85 10.99
N VAL A 291 -3.22 -4.74 9.89
CA VAL A 291 -2.89 -3.84 8.78
C VAL A 291 -3.87 -2.69 8.76
N CYS A 292 -3.35 -1.46 8.77
CA CYS A 292 -4.12 -0.23 8.74
C CYS A 292 -3.72 0.64 7.54
N LEU A 293 -4.68 1.36 6.96
CA LEU A 293 -4.45 2.40 5.96
C LEU A 293 -4.59 3.77 6.62
N LEU A 294 -3.62 4.65 6.42
CA LEU A 294 -3.62 6.01 6.91
C LEU A 294 -3.45 6.96 5.72
N THR A 295 -4.41 7.84 5.48
CA THR A 295 -4.38 8.71 4.29
C THR A 295 -5.01 10.08 4.54
N GLY A 296 -4.49 11.09 3.84
CA GLY A 296 -5.08 12.43 3.78
C GLY A 296 -6.24 12.56 2.78
N ASP A 297 -6.49 11.54 1.95
CA ASP A 297 -7.54 11.59 0.94
C ASP A 297 -8.95 11.47 1.51
N ASN A 298 -9.93 11.80 0.67
CA ASN A 298 -11.34 11.65 0.95
C ASN A 298 -11.67 10.21 1.37
N ARG A 299 -12.55 10.09 2.36
CA ARG A 299 -13.08 8.83 2.89
C ARG A 299 -13.54 7.86 1.80
N LYS A 300 -14.29 8.32 0.78
CA LYS A 300 -14.80 7.41 -0.28
C LYS A 300 -13.66 6.71 -1.01
N THR A 301 -12.65 7.47 -1.41
CA THR A 301 -11.46 6.98 -2.10
C THR A 301 -10.63 6.04 -1.24
N ALA A 302 -10.41 6.40 0.02
CA ALA A 302 -9.66 5.57 0.96
C ALA A 302 -10.32 4.20 1.16
N VAL A 303 -11.65 4.17 1.28
CA VAL A 303 -12.43 2.93 1.46
C VAL A 303 -12.39 2.07 0.20
N ALA A 304 -12.52 2.68 -0.98
CA ALA A 304 -12.46 1.96 -2.24
C ALA A 304 -11.11 1.24 -2.42
N ILE A 305 -10.00 1.94 -2.17
CA ILE A 305 -8.65 1.37 -2.25
C ILE A 305 -8.43 0.31 -1.18
N ALA A 306 -8.88 0.57 0.05
CA ALA A 306 -8.77 -0.40 1.13
C ALA A 306 -9.53 -1.71 0.82
N ARG A 307 -10.71 -1.63 0.20
CA ARG A 307 -11.45 -2.81 -0.25
C ARG A 307 -10.72 -3.59 -1.33
N GLN A 308 -10.13 -2.89 -2.32
CA GLN A 308 -9.36 -3.54 -3.39
C GLN A 308 -8.12 -4.27 -2.85
N VAL A 309 -7.49 -3.73 -1.82
CA VAL A 309 -6.28 -4.31 -1.22
C VAL A 309 -6.62 -5.31 -0.10
N GLY A 310 -7.82 -5.25 0.46
CA GLY A 310 -8.26 -6.08 1.58
C GLY A 310 -7.77 -5.57 2.94
N ILE A 311 -7.81 -4.26 3.19
CA ILE A 311 -7.49 -3.63 4.47
C ILE A 311 -8.78 -3.32 5.23
N ASN A 312 -8.89 -3.77 6.49
CA ASN A 312 -10.12 -3.65 7.27
C ASN A 312 -10.19 -2.35 8.09
N LYS A 313 -9.06 -1.68 8.35
CA LYS A 313 -9.01 -0.48 9.19
C LYS A 313 -8.44 0.69 8.41
N VAL A 314 -9.25 1.72 8.19
CA VAL A 314 -8.90 2.89 7.38
C VAL A 314 -9.09 4.15 8.18
N TYR A 315 -8.09 5.03 8.14
CA TYR A 315 -8.12 6.38 8.68
C TYR A 315 -7.97 7.35 7.50
N ALA A 316 -9.04 8.06 7.18
CA ALA A 316 -9.09 8.97 6.04
C ALA A 316 -9.15 10.44 6.49
N GLU A 317 -8.84 11.36 5.57
CA GLU A 317 -8.81 12.81 5.80
C GLU A 317 -7.88 13.21 6.97
N VAL A 318 -6.75 12.53 7.07
CA VAL A 318 -5.78 12.69 8.17
C VAL A 318 -4.68 13.70 7.80
N LEU A 319 -4.52 14.74 8.62
CA LEU A 319 -3.41 15.69 8.53
C LEU A 319 -2.07 15.03 8.96
N PRO A 320 -0.91 15.51 8.50
CA PRO A 320 0.40 14.95 8.90
C PRO A 320 0.60 14.89 10.43
N SER A 321 0.15 15.91 11.16
CA SER A 321 0.19 15.93 12.63
C SER A 321 -0.66 14.83 13.27
N HIS A 322 -1.82 14.53 12.68
CA HIS A 322 -2.71 13.47 13.15
C HIS A 322 -2.12 12.08 12.87
N LYS A 323 -1.29 11.92 11.82
CA LYS A 323 -0.57 10.65 11.57
C LYS A 323 0.35 10.31 12.74
N VAL A 324 1.15 11.27 13.18
CA VAL A 324 2.07 11.14 14.32
C VAL A 324 1.31 10.83 15.61
N ALA A 325 0.24 11.58 15.90
CA ALA A 325 -0.58 11.37 17.10
C ALA A 325 -1.23 9.97 17.12
N LYS A 326 -1.65 9.46 15.95
CA LYS A 326 -2.23 8.12 15.86
C LYS A 326 -1.20 7.03 16.15
N ILE A 327 0.02 7.16 15.63
CA ILE A 327 1.12 6.24 15.90
C ILE A 327 1.44 6.24 17.40
N GLN A 328 1.57 7.43 18.02
CA GLN A 328 1.78 7.56 19.47
C GLN A 328 0.68 6.87 20.27
N LYS A 329 -0.59 7.07 19.92
CA LYS A 329 -1.72 6.42 20.60
C LYS A 329 -1.65 4.89 20.53
N LEU A 330 -1.23 4.32 19.40
CA LEU A 330 -1.04 2.87 19.28
C LEU A 330 0.18 2.37 20.07
N GLN A 331 1.25 3.17 20.13
CA GLN A 331 2.43 2.89 20.95
C GLN A 331 2.10 2.91 22.45
N GLU A 332 1.28 3.87 22.90
CA GLU A 332 0.78 3.96 24.28
C GLU A 332 -0.07 2.76 24.69
N GLN A 333 -0.78 2.14 23.73
CA GLN A 333 -1.49 0.88 23.93
C GLN A 333 -0.56 -0.34 24.02
N GLY A 334 0.76 -0.13 23.97
CA GLY A 334 1.78 -1.18 24.02
C GLY A 334 1.92 -1.96 22.72
N GLN A 335 1.36 -1.47 21.60
CA GLN A 335 1.60 -2.06 20.29
C GLN A 335 2.91 -1.51 19.71
N LYS A 336 3.68 -2.39 19.06
CA LYS A 336 4.83 -1.98 18.24
C LYS A 336 4.35 -1.73 16.82
N VAL A 337 4.59 -0.52 16.34
CA VAL A 337 4.03 0.00 15.09
C VAL A 337 5.12 0.16 14.04
N ALA A 338 4.91 -0.42 12.87
CA ALA A 338 5.68 -0.11 11.67
C ALA A 338 4.87 0.84 10.78
N MET A 339 5.52 1.91 10.30
CA MET A 339 4.94 2.83 9.31
C MET A 339 5.66 2.62 7.98
N VAL A 340 4.89 2.49 6.89
CA VAL A 340 5.42 2.42 5.53
C VAL A 340 4.96 3.64 4.76
N GLY A 341 5.91 4.37 4.17
CA GLY A 341 5.64 5.60 3.44
C GLY A 341 6.74 5.93 2.42
N ASP A 342 6.49 6.91 1.57
CA ASP A 342 7.44 7.37 0.54
C ASP A 342 7.52 8.91 0.46
N GLY A 343 6.60 9.63 1.09
CA GLY A 343 6.48 11.09 0.96
C GLY A 343 7.15 11.92 2.06
N VAL A 344 7.35 13.21 1.76
CA VAL A 344 7.70 14.26 2.74
C VAL A 344 6.65 14.36 3.86
N ASN A 345 5.38 14.12 3.49
CA ASN A 345 4.25 14.17 4.43
C ASN A 345 4.31 13.04 5.47
N ASP A 346 5.05 11.97 5.17
CA ASP A 346 5.15 10.78 6.01
C ASP A 346 6.42 10.76 6.84
N SER A 347 7.42 11.60 6.52
CA SER A 347 8.69 11.62 7.23
C SER A 347 8.54 11.82 8.75
N PRO A 348 7.65 12.70 9.26
CA PRO A 348 7.39 12.80 10.70
C PRO A 348 6.76 11.54 11.29
N ALA A 349 5.89 10.86 10.54
CA ALA A 349 5.23 9.64 10.97
C ALA A 349 6.20 8.43 10.96
N LEU A 350 7.08 8.37 9.96
CA LEU A 350 8.16 7.38 9.84
C LEU A 350 9.13 7.47 11.02
N ALA A 351 9.53 8.69 11.39
CA ALA A 351 10.43 8.91 12.53
C ALA A 351 9.78 8.63 13.90
N GLN A 352 8.45 8.75 14.00
CA GLN A 352 7.72 8.46 15.25
C GLN A 352 7.46 6.96 15.44
N ALA A 353 7.38 6.18 14.35
CA ALA A 353 7.13 4.74 14.42
C ALA A 353 8.26 4.00 15.13
N ASP A 354 7.98 2.81 15.67
CA ASP A 354 9.05 1.96 16.24
C ASP A 354 9.99 1.42 15.15
N VAL A 355 9.46 1.35 13.92
CA VAL A 355 10.16 0.97 12.70
C VAL A 355 9.58 1.79 11.54
N GLY A 356 10.34 2.76 11.05
CA GLY A 356 10.01 3.50 9.83
C GLY A 356 10.54 2.78 8.59
N ILE A 357 9.67 2.50 7.61
CA ILE A 357 10.03 1.86 6.34
C ILE A 357 9.76 2.84 5.19
N ALA A 358 10.82 3.29 4.53
CA ALA A 358 10.72 4.12 3.34
C ALA A 358 10.91 3.31 2.06
N ILE A 359 10.20 3.68 1.00
CA ILE A 359 10.48 3.20 -0.37
C ILE A 359 11.48 4.19 -1.01
N ALA A 360 12.55 3.70 -1.63
CA ALA A 360 13.64 4.52 -2.18
C ALA A 360 13.24 5.39 -3.38
N SER A 361 12.08 5.13 -4.01
CA SER A 361 11.47 6.07 -4.96
C SER A 361 10.88 7.31 -4.29
N GLY A 362 10.80 7.29 -2.96
CA GLY A 362 10.33 8.39 -2.13
C GLY A 362 11.32 9.55 -2.05
N THR A 363 10.91 10.57 -1.32
CA THR A 363 11.74 11.77 -1.13
C THR A 363 12.95 11.51 -0.23
N ASP A 364 14.05 12.22 -0.46
CA ASP A 364 15.28 12.10 0.36
C ASP A 364 14.99 12.30 1.85
N VAL A 365 14.02 13.16 2.19
CA VAL A 365 13.57 13.39 3.57
C VAL A 365 12.98 12.12 4.20
N ALA A 366 12.20 11.36 3.44
CA ALA A 366 11.62 10.09 3.90
C ALA A 366 12.71 9.01 4.04
N VAL A 367 13.65 8.95 3.10
CA VAL A 367 14.80 8.02 3.16
C VAL A 367 15.66 8.30 4.38
N GLU A 368 15.92 9.56 4.71
CA GLU A 368 16.69 9.95 5.89
C GLU A 368 15.94 9.65 7.20
N ALA A 369 14.64 9.94 7.25
CA ALA A 369 13.81 9.72 8.45
C ALA A 369 13.55 8.25 8.75
N ALA A 370 13.59 7.36 7.75
CA ALA A 370 13.29 5.94 7.93
C ALA A 370 14.49 5.12 8.43
N ASP A 371 14.17 4.10 9.21
CA ASP A 371 15.12 3.11 9.73
C ASP A 371 15.48 2.03 8.68
N LEU A 372 14.49 1.69 7.85
CA LEU A 372 14.57 0.68 6.80
C LEU A 372 14.23 1.34 5.47
N VAL A 373 15.05 1.08 4.44
CA VAL A 373 14.85 1.65 3.11
C VAL A 373 14.79 0.53 2.08
N LEU A 374 13.69 0.48 1.34
CA LEU A 374 13.46 -0.49 0.26
C LEU A 374 13.98 0.10 -1.04
N MET A 375 15.02 -0.48 -1.62
CA MET A 375 15.65 0.02 -2.85
C MET A 375 14.76 -0.15 -4.09
N ARG A 376 13.78 -1.06 -4.02
CA ARG A 376 12.85 -1.37 -5.12
C ARG A 376 11.45 -0.90 -4.74
N ASN A 377 10.68 -0.54 -5.76
CA ASN A 377 9.28 -0.15 -5.60
C ASN A 377 8.35 -1.38 -5.57
N ASP A 378 8.60 -2.33 -4.66
CA ASP A 378 7.84 -3.58 -4.49
C ASP A 378 7.39 -3.72 -3.03
N LEU A 379 6.08 -3.80 -2.80
CA LEU A 379 5.52 -3.93 -1.44
C LEU A 379 5.84 -5.27 -0.77
N LEU A 380 6.17 -6.32 -1.55
CA LEU A 380 6.58 -7.61 -1.00
C LEU A 380 7.92 -7.52 -0.26
N ASP A 381 8.72 -6.49 -0.53
CA ASP A 381 9.96 -6.24 0.22
C ASP A 381 9.70 -5.85 1.67
N VAL A 382 8.54 -5.25 2.00
CA VAL A 382 8.11 -5.01 3.39
C VAL A 382 7.96 -6.35 4.13
N VAL A 383 7.29 -7.32 3.49
CA VAL A 383 7.09 -8.67 4.03
C VAL A 383 8.44 -9.37 4.22
N ALA A 384 9.29 -9.34 3.20
CA ALA A 384 10.63 -9.94 3.24
C ALA A 384 11.51 -9.33 4.34
N CYS A 385 11.39 -8.03 4.58
CA CYS A 385 12.11 -7.33 5.64
C CYS A 385 11.69 -7.82 7.04
N LEU A 386 10.38 -7.94 7.29
CA LEU A 386 9.85 -8.48 8.55
C LEU A 386 10.24 -9.95 8.74
N GLU A 387 10.25 -10.77 7.68
CA GLU A 387 10.73 -12.15 7.73
C GLU A 387 12.24 -12.24 8.03
N LEU A 388 13.04 -11.38 7.41
CA LEU A 388 14.49 -11.31 7.65
C LEU A 388 14.78 -10.91 9.10
N SER A 389 14.05 -9.94 9.64
CA SER A 389 14.12 -9.56 11.04
C SER A 389 13.79 -10.73 11.97
N ARG A 390 12.64 -11.41 11.76
CA ARG A 390 12.24 -12.58 12.56
C ARG A 390 13.28 -13.70 12.52
N THR A 391 13.86 -13.95 11.34
CA THR A 391 14.89 -14.98 11.15
C THR A 391 16.19 -14.59 11.87
N THR A 392 16.59 -13.32 11.79
CA THR A 392 17.78 -12.82 12.46
C THR A 392 17.65 -12.89 13.98
N VAL A 393 16.51 -12.43 14.54
CA VAL A 393 16.27 -12.52 15.99
C VAL A 393 16.23 -13.97 16.47
N ARG A 394 15.67 -14.89 15.67
CA ARG A 394 15.74 -16.33 15.98
C ARG A 394 17.18 -16.84 16.02
N ARG A 395 18.04 -16.39 15.09
CA ARG A 395 19.47 -16.74 15.09
C ARG A 395 20.22 -16.14 16.26
N ILE A 396 19.93 -14.89 16.64
CA ILE A 396 20.48 -14.26 17.83
C ILE A 396 20.15 -15.12 19.06
N ARG A 397 18.87 -15.50 19.26
CA ARG A 397 18.47 -16.39 20.38
C ARG A 397 19.20 -17.73 20.38
N LEU A 398 19.41 -18.34 19.21
CA LEU A 398 20.19 -19.58 19.09
C LEU A 398 21.67 -19.35 19.41
N ASN A 399 22.26 -18.24 18.98
CA ASN A 399 23.65 -17.89 19.30
C ASN A 399 23.83 -17.66 20.81
N PHE A 400 22.87 -16.99 21.45
CA PHE A 400 22.83 -16.84 22.91
C PHE A 400 22.74 -18.20 23.60
N LEU A 401 21.91 -19.13 23.09
CA LEU A 401 21.83 -20.49 23.61
C LEU A 401 23.16 -21.23 23.44
N PHE A 402 23.77 -21.20 22.26
CA PHE A 402 25.07 -21.82 22.03
C PHE A 402 26.13 -21.25 22.97
N ALA A 403 26.25 -19.93 23.07
CA ALA A 403 27.20 -19.27 23.97
C ALA A 403 26.97 -19.67 25.45
N SER A 404 25.71 -19.73 25.89
CA SER A 404 25.39 -20.02 27.29
C SER A 404 25.62 -21.48 27.67
N VAL A 405 25.41 -22.43 26.75
CA VAL A 405 25.56 -23.87 27.03
C VAL A 405 26.99 -24.22 27.45
N TYR A 406 28.01 -23.65 26.79
CA TYR A 406 29.41 -23.90 27.15
C TYR A 406 29.73 -23.38 28.56
N ASN A 407 29.24 -22.20 28.92
CA ASN A 407 29.48 -21.62 30.24
C ASN A 407 28.70 -22.38 31.32
N LEU A 408 27.45 -22.77 31.04
CA LEU A 408 26.58 -23.49 31.96
C LEU A 408 27.15 -24.88 32.31
N LEU A 409 27.68 -25.60 31.33
CA LEU A 409 28.32 -26.91 31.54
C LEU A 409 29.75 -26.78 32.08
N GLY A 410 30.46 -25.74 31.65
CA GLY A 410 31.87 -25.52 31.96
C GLY A 410 32.12 -25.07 33.40
N ILE A 411 31.27 -24.22 33.99
CA ILE A 411 31.45 -23.70 35.36
C ILE A 411 31.39 -24.84 36.41
N PRO A 412 30.38 -25.73 36.44
CA PRO A 412 30.36 -26.85 37.38
C PRO A 412 31.55 -27.78 37.20
N LEU A 413 31.94 -28.06 35.96
CA LEU A 413 33.07 -28.93 35.63
C LEU A 413 34.42 -28.31 36.04
N ALA A 414 34.57 -26.99 35.90
CA ALA A 414 35.75 -26.25 36.34
C ALA A 414 35.80 -26.03 37.86
N SER A 415 34.65 -26.00 38.54
CA SER A 415 34.59 -25.84 40.01
C SER A 415 35.00 -27.10 40.80
N GLY A 416 35.24 -28.21 40.10
CA GLY A 416 35.60 -29.49 40.73
C GLY A 416 34.41 -30.30 41.25
N ALA A 417 33.17 -29.93 40.88
CA ALA A 417 31.97 -30.69 41.27
C ALA A 417 32.02 -32.16 40.82
N PHE A 418 32.73 -32.46 39.74
CA PHE A 418 32.95 -33.80 39.20
C PHE A 418 34.35 -34.36 39.46
N ALA A 419 35.12 -33.77 40.39
CA ALA A 419 36.45 -34.24 40.73
C ALA A 419 36.46 -35.70 41.24
N ALA A 420 35.36 -36.15 41.87
CA ALA A 420 35.17 -37.53 42.30
C ALA A 420 35.13 -38.54 41.14
N TYR A 421 34.74 -38.10 39.94
CA TYR A 421 34.73 -38.90 38.70
C TYR A 421 36.00 -38.71 37.86
N GLY A 422 37.02 -38.02 38.37
CA GLY A 422 38.28 -37.76 37.67
C GLY A 422 38.19 -36.71 36.55
N LEU A 423 37.04 -36.05 36.40
CA LEU A 423 36.84 -35.00 35.39
C LEU A 423 37.29 -33.65 35.95
N GLN A 424 38.52 -33.26 35.63
CA GLN A 424 39.09 -31.97 36.01
C GLN A 424 39.36 -31.12 34.76
N LEU A 425 38.72 -29.95 34.71
CA LEU A 425 38.87 -29.02 33.60
C LEU A 425 40.15 -28.19 33.80
N GLN A 426 41.13 -28.40 32.92
CA GLN A 426 42.36 -27.62 32.91
C GLN A 426 42.12 -26.24 32.23
N PRO A 427 42.84 -25.16 32.62
CA PRO A 427 42.64 -23.83 32.04
C PRO A 427 42.77 -23.77 30.52
N TRP A 428 43.67 -24.56 29.93
CA TRP A 428 43.82 -24.63 28.47
C TRP A 428 42.58 -25.23 27.77
N MET A 429 41.88 -26.17 28.42
CA MET A 429 40.63 -26.74 27.91
C MET A 429 39.50 -25.71 27.97
N ALA A 430 39.47 -24.88 29.02
CA ALA A 430 38.52 -23.78 29.11
C ALA A 430 38.71 -22.78 27.96
N SER A 431 39.97 -22.42 27.66
CA SER A 431 40.30 -21.57 26.51
C SER A 431 39.90 -22.19 25.18
N ALA A 432 40.12 -23.50 24.99
CA ALA A 432 39.69 -24.21 23.78
C ALA A 432 38.16 -24.23 23.64
N ALA A 433 37.42 -24.45 24.73
CA ALA A 433 35.96 -24.40 24.75
C ALA A 433 35.42 -23.00 24.41
N MET A 434 36.06 -21.94 24.93
CA MET A 434 35.71 -20.55 24.58
C MET A 434 35.94 -20.26 23.08
N ALA A 435 37.05 -20.73 22.51
CA ALA A 435 37.32 -20.58 21.08
C ALA A 435 36.27 -21.31 20.23
N MET A 436 35.92 -22.56 20.58
CA MET A 436 34.88 -23.32 19.90
C MET A 436 33.50 -22.66 20.01
N SER A 437 33.17 -22.07 21.16
CA SER A 437 31.93 -21.33 21.36
C SER A 437 31.82 -20.16 20.37
N SER A 438 32.87 -19.35 20.23
CA SER A 438 32.91 -18.24 19.26
C SER A 438 32.78 -18.72 17.81
N VAL A 439 33.45 -19.82 17.44
CA VAL A 439 33.32 -20.41 16.10
C VAL A 439 31.88 -20.86 15.83
N SER A 440 31.22 -21.51 16.80
CA SER A 440 29.84 -21.97 16.65
C SER A 440 28.86 -20.81 16.40
N VAL A 441 29.03 -19.68 17.11
CA VAL A 441 28.23 -18.46 16.95
C VAL A 441 28.46 -17.81 15.59
N VAL A 442 29.71 -17.73 15.13
CA VAL A 442 30.04 -17.17 13.82
C VAL A 442 29.48 -18.03 12.69
N CYS A 443 29.66 -19.36 12.75
CA CYS A 443 29.10 -20.28 11.77
C CYS A 443 27.57 -20.20 11.73
N SER A 444 26.91 -20.16 12.89
CA SER A 444 25.46 -20.00 12.99
C SER A 444 24.98 -18.69 12.35
N SER A 445 25.72 -17.60 12.56
CA SER A 445 25.41 -16.29 11.95
C SER A 445 25.62 -16.29 10.44
N LEU A 446 26.67 -16.96 9.93
CA LEU A 446 26.91 -17.10 8.49
C LEU A 446 25.82 -17.90 7.78
N LEU A 447 25.08 -18.77 8.47
CA LEU A 447 23.92 -19.45 7.89
C LEU A 447 22.79 -18.48 7.51
N LEU A 448 22.80 -17.22 7.96
CA LEU A 448 21.87 -16.19 7.45
C LEU A 448 22.10 -15.88 5.97
N LYS A 449 23.29 -16.15 5.42
CA LYS A 449 23.58 -16.00 3.97
C LYS A 449 22.72 -16.88 3.08
N THR A 450 22.13 -17.95 3.61
CA THR A 450 21.22 -18.81 2.84
C THR A 450 19.77 -18.30 2.82
N PHE A 451 19.49 -17.17 3.48
CA PHE A 451 18.17 -16.55 3.42
C PHE A 451 17.81 -16.18 1.97
N LYS A 452 16.61 -16.61 1.55
CA LYS A 452 16.09 -16.38 0.21
C LYS A 452 14.73 -15.69 0.31
N LYS A 453 14.59 -14.54 -0.36
CA LYS A 453 13.30 -13.87 -0.55
C LYS A 453 12.35 -14.83 -1.28
N GLN A 454 11.15 -15.01 -0.75
CA GLN A 454 10.08 -15.78 -1.38
C GLN A 454 9.58 -15.03 -2.62
N THR A 455 9.39 -15.72 -3.74
CA THR A 455 8.88 -15.10 -4.97
C THR A 455 7.35 -14.91 -4.90
N PRO A 456 6.77 -13.96 -5.66
CA PRO A 456 5.32 -13.75 -5.68
C PRO A 456 4.52 -15.04 -5.98
N GLU A 457 5.04 -15.89 -6.87
CA GLU A 457 4.45 -17.20 -7.20
C GLU A 457 4.45 -18.20 -6.02
N GLN A 458 5.41 -18.09 -5.11
CA GLN A 458 5.47 -18.94 -3.90
C GLN A 458 4.53 -18.42 -2.81
N LEU A 459 4.31 -17.10 -2.78
CA LEU A 459 3.43 -16.44 -1.84
C LEU A 459 1.96 -16.52 -2.27
N SER A 460 1.68 -16.66 -3.57
CA SER A 460 0.34 -16.93 -4.12
C SER A 460 -0.12 -18.35 -3.81
N THR A 461 -0.46 -18.58 -2.55
CA THR A 461 -1.01 -19.86 -2.06
C THR A 461 -2.38 -20.14 -2.68
N PRO A 462 -2.81 -21.41 -2.81
CA PRO A 462 -4.16 -21.74 -3.28
C PRO A 462 -5.26 -21.12 -2.39
N GLU A 463 -4.98 -20.93 -1.09
CA GLU A 463 -5.83 -20.19 -0.15
C GLU A 463 -6.02 -18.72 -0.57
N TYR A 464 -4.94 -18.06 -1.03
CA TYR A 464 -5.00 -16.68 -1.54
C TYR A 464 -5.82 -16.58 -2.84
N LEU A 465 -5.65 -17.54 -3.76
CA LEU A 465 -6.44 -17.58 -4.99
C LEU A 465 -7.93 -17.81 -4.71
N GLN A 466 -8.26 -18.57 -3.66
CA GLN A 466 -9.64 -18.71 -3.18
C GLN A 466 -10.16 -17.43 -2.51
N SER A 467 -9.33 -16.73 -1.73
CA SER A 467 -9.75 -15.46 -1.09
C SER A 467 -9.93 -14.31 -2.09
N ILE A 468 -9.28 -14.33 -3.25
CA ILE A 468 -9.55 -13.36 -4.32
C ILE A 468 -10.95 -13.57 -4.92
N HIS A 469 -11.41 -14.81 -5.03
CA HIS A 469 -12.70 -15.16 -5.65
C HIS A 469 -13.88 -15.10 -4.67
N LEU A 470 -13.63 -15.35 -3.38
CA LEU A 470 -14.58 -15.11 -2.31
C LEU A 470 -14.52 -13.62 -1.96
N GLU A 471 -15.30 -12.81 -2.66
CA GLU A 471 -15.66 -11.45 -2.24
C GLU A 471 -16.48 -11.51 -0.92
N GLU A 472 -15.92 -12.04 0.16
CA GLU A 472 -16.46 -11.80 1.50
C GLU A 472 -16.06 -10.37 1.87
N LEU A 473 -17.04 -9.49 1.73
CA LEU A 473 -17.03 -8.10 2.19
C LEU A 473 -16.83 -8.08 3.71
N ASP A 474 -15.61 -8.28 4.16
CA ASP A 474 -15.21 -7.89 5.49
C ASP A 474 -15.56 -6.40 5.67
N ALA A 475 -16.31 -6.08 6.72
CA ALA A 475 -16.70 -4.72 7.01
C ALA A 475 -15.44 -3.87 7.22
N VAL A 476 -15.14 -3.00 6.26
CA VAL A 476 -14.06 -2.02 6.40
C VAL A 476 -14.50 -1.00 7.46
N SER A 477 -13.83 -1.00 8.60
CA SER A 477 -13.96 0.00 9.66
C SER A 477 -13.26 1.28 9.22
N VAL A 478 -14.03 2.36 9.12
CA VAL A 478 -13.57 3.65 8.58
C VAL A 478 -13.65 4.69 9.67
N HIS A 479 -12.52 5.30 9.98
CA HIS A 479 -12.39 6.32 11.00
C HIS A 479 -12.03 7.64 10.30
N ARG A 480 -12.70 8.72 10.71
CA ARG A 480 -12.42 10.07 10.21
C ARG A 480 -11.54 10.78 11.24
N GLY A 481 -10.35 11.22 10.83
CA GLY A 481 -9.41 11.84 11.77
C GLY A 481 -9.05 10.92 12.96
N LEU A 482 -9.07 11.48 14.18
CA LEU A 482 -8.69 10.79 15.42
C LEU A 482 -9.86 10.13 16.18
N ASP A 483 -11.10 10.33 15.72
CA ASP A 483 -12.28 9.91 16.46
C ASP A 483 -12.54 8.41 16.31
N GLU A 484 -12.16 7.66 17.34
CA GLU A 484 -12.65 6.31 17.59
C GLU A 484 -13.98 6.41 18.33
N ARG A 485 -15.11 6.36 17.61
CA ARG A 485 -16.32 5.83 18.27
C ARG A 485 -16.10 4.33 18.41
N VAL A 486 -15.71 3.93 19.61
CA VAL A 486 -15.66 2.53 20.03
C VAL A 486 -17.08 1.98 19.95
N ASP A 487 -17.37 1.14 18.97
CA ASP A 487 -18.60 0.34 18.99
C ASP A 487 -18.61 -0.50 20.28
N PRO A 488 -19.64 -0.39 21.13
CA PRO A 488 -19.69 -1.11 22.40
C PRO A 488 -20.17 -2.56 22.19
N SER A 489 -19.57 -3.32 21.26
CA SER A 489 -19.94 -4.72 21.03
C SER A 489 -18.85 -5.74 21.38
N GLU A 490 -17.63 -5.32 21.74
CA GLU A 490 -16.54 -6.25 22.09
C GLU A 490 -15.93 -6.00 23.48
N ARG A 491 -16.77 -5.99 24.51
CA ARG A 491 -16.31 -6.30 25.87
C ARG A 491 -17.11 -7.48 26.40
N GLY A 492 -16.42 -8.62 26.53
CA GLY A 492 -16.93 -9.79 27.21
C GLY A 492 -17.50 -9.40 28.57
N ALA A 493 -18.82 -9.46 28.69
CA ALA A 493 -19.51 -9.16 29.93
C ALA A 493 -19.27 -10.29 30.92
N SER A 494 -18.58 -9.98 32.01
CA SER A 494 -18.55 -10.82 33.20
C SER A 494 -19.98 -10.99 33.74
N PRO A 495 -20.38 -12.18 34.20
CA PRO A 495 -21.77 -12.45 34.62
C PRO A 495 -22.22 -11.63 35.84
N LEU A 496 -21.30 -10.97 36.54
CA LEU A 496 -21.53 -10.17 37.74
C LEU A 496 -21.99 -8.74 37.46
N ALA A 497 -21.75 -8.19 36.26
CA ALA A 497 -22.13 -6.82 35.89
C ALA A 497 -23.62 -6.67 35.51
N LYS A 498 -24.35 -7.78 35.29
CA LYS A 498 -25.78 -7.76 34.96
C LYS A 498 -26.70 -7.60 36.18
N LEU A 499 -26.18 -7.66 37.41
CA LEU A 499 -27.00 -7.63 38.63
C LEU A 499 -27.20 -6.23 39.23
N PHE A 500 -26.39 -5.26 38.84
CA PHE A 500 -26.44 -3.91 39.40
C PHE A 500 -26.34 -2.87 38.29
N HIS A 501 -27.49 -2.47 37.73
CA HIS A 501 -27.84 -1.06 37.57
C HIS A 501 -29.23 -0.94 36.93
N ARG A 502 -30.21 -0.57 37.76
CA ARG A 502 -31.51 -0.03 37.38
C ARG A 502 -31.61 1.36 38.00
N SER A 503 -32.15 2.30 37.22
CA SER A 503 -32.58 3.66 37.60
C SER A 503 -31.50 4.75 37.66
N LYS A 504 -31.52 5.67 36.68
CA LYS A 504 -32.07 7.02 36.86
C LYS A 504 -32.10 7.81 35.55
N SER A 505 -33.19 8.54 35.39
CA SER A 505 -33.45 9.56 34.38
C SER A 505 -32.91 10.93 34.78
N ASN A 506 -32.65 11.75 33.76
CA ASN A 506 -32.85 13.21 33.61
C ASN A 506 -31.65 14.03 33.10
N GLU A 507 -31.92 14.62 31.93
CA GLU A 507 -31.74 16.03 31.55
C GLU A 507 -30.34 16.61 31.31
N GLY A 508 -30.09 16.86 30.01
CA GLY A 508 -29.85 18.24 29.56
C GLY A 508 -28.44 18.56 29.09
N CYS A 509 -28.18 18.42 27.79
CA CYS A 509 -27.42 19.43 27.05
C CYS A 509 -27.68 19.30 25.54
N LEU A 510 -28.34 20.33 24.99
CA LEU A 510 -28.58 20.57 23.57
C LEU A 510 -27.26 21.02 22.92
N LEU A 511 -26.84 20.35 21.85
CA LEU A 511 -26.43 20.97 20.58
C LEU A 511 -26.47 19.86 19.50
N GLN A 512 -27.50 19.96 18.67
CA GLN A 512 -27.68 19.20 17.44
C GLN A 512 -26.74 19.80 16.38
N GLU A 513 -25.86 18.97 15.80
CA GLU A 513 -25.53 19.08 14.39
C GLU A 513 -26.04 17.80 13.72
N GLU A 514 -27.03 18.01 12.85
CA GLU A 514 -27.59 17.01 11.95
C GLU A 514 -26.52 16.65 10.92
N ASP A 515 -26.23 15.36 10.74
CA ASP A 515 -25.80 14.81 9.44
C ASP A 515 -25.85 13.27 9.45
N ASP A 516 -26.85 12.77 8.71
CA ASP A 516 -27.01 11.48 8.03
C ASP A 516 -26.24 10.24 8.54
N LEU A 517 -26.95 9.49 9.41
CA LEU A 517 -26.66 8.10 9.71
C LEU A 517 -27.13 7.20 8.54
N MET A 518 -26.26 6.93 7.58
CA MET A 518 -26.45 5.82 6.63
C MET A 518 -25.51 4.67 6.97
N THR A 519 -25.98 3.79 7.86
CA THR A 519 -25.46 2.42 7.98
C THR A 519 -25.91 1.68 6.73
N VAL A 520 -25.01 1.44 5.77
CA VAL A 520 -25.33 0.60 4.61
C VAL A 520 -25.33 -0.86 5.04
N SER A 521 -26.43 -1.30 5.67
CA SER A 521 -26.67 -2.72 5.95
C SER A 521 -27.37 -3.35 4.76
N PHE A 522 -26.65 -4.17 3.98
CA PHE A 522 -27.27 -5.01 2.98
C PHE A 522 -27.95 -6.20 3.66
N ILE A 523 -29.27 -6.30 3.52
CA ILE A 523 -30.03 -7.50 3.88
C ILE A 523 -29.87 -8.50 2.72
N PRO A 524 -29.19 -9.66 2.90
CA PRO A 524 -29.15 -10.65 1.85
C PRO A 524 -30.54 -11.29 1.72
N LYS A 525 -31.12 -11.22 0.51
CA LYS A 525 -32.26 -12.07 0.14
C LYS A 525 -31.80 -13.53 0.23
N ARG A 526 -32.46 -14.31 1.10
CA ARG A 526 -32.28 -15.78 1.19
C ARG A 526 -32.40 -16.42 -0.20
N PRO A 527 -31.47 -17.29 -0.62
CA PRO A 527 -31.68 -18.11 -1.80
C PRO A 527 -32.72 -19.21 -1.49
N THR A 528 -33.73 -19.28 -2.34
CA THR A 528 -34.73 -20.36 -2.37
C THR A 528 -34.10 -21.68 -2.79
N ARG A 529 -34.48 -22.73 -2.05
CA ARG A 529 -34.24 -24.18 -2.19
C ARG A 529 -33.99 -24.72 -3.62
N GLU A 530 -32.90 -25.49 -3.73
CA GLU A 530 -32.72 -26.81 -4.36
C GLU A 530 -33.40 -27.11 -5.72
N GLN A 531 -32.59 -27.28 -6.77
CA GLN A 531 -32.80 -28.28 -7.83
C GLN A 531 -31.46 -28.96 -8.20
N PRO A 532 -31.43 -30.29 -8.45
CA PRO A 532 -30.19 -31.05 -8.65
C PRO A 532 -29.65 -30.94 -10.08
N ILE A 533 -28.32 -30.92 -10.17
CA ILE A 533 -27.50 -30.90 -11.40
C ILE A 533 -27.52 -32.29 -12.08
N PRO A 534 -27.68 -32.41 -13.41
CA PRO A 534 -27.56 -33.69 -14.12
C PRO A 534 -26.09 -34.13 -14.33
N PRO A 535 -25.81 -35.43 -14.44
CA PRO A 535 -24.44 -35.96 -14.44
C PRO A 535 -23.70 -35.72 -15.76
N ILE A 536 -22.40 -35.46 -15.63
CA ILE A 536 -21.41 -35.24 -16.69
C ILE A 536 -21.20 -36.55 -17.47
N ILE A 537 -21.50 -36.50 -18.77
CA ILE A 537 -21.21 -37.58 -19.73
C ILE A 537 -19.71 -37.55 -20.05
N LYS A 538 -18.99 -38.61 -19.67
CA LYS A 538 -17.63 -38.91 -20.14
C LYS A 538 -17.69 -39.37 -21.59
N THR A 539 -17.15 -38.58 -22.52
CA THR A 539 -16.83 -39.07 -23.87
C THR A 539 -15.44 -39.70 -23.88
N SER A 540 -15.44 -41.01 -24.10
CA SER A 540 -14.28 -41.85 -24.36
C SER A 540 -13.67 -41.54 -25.74
N ILE A 541 -12.39 -41.20 -25.77
CA ILE A 541 -11.58 -41.16 -27.00
C ILE A 541 -11.01 -42.57 -27.21
N SER A 542 -11.40 -43.23 -28.31
CA SER A 542 -10.80 -44.47 -28.81
C SER A 542 -9.65 -44.17 -29.77
N PRO A 543 -8.54 -44.92 -29.76
CA PRO A 543 -7.44 -44.77 -30.71
C PRO A 543 -7.46 -45.88 -31.78
N GLN A 544 -7.50 -45.53 -33.08
CA GLN A 544 -6.97 -46.30 -34.23
C GLN A 544 -6.79 -45.27 -35.38
N GLY A 545 -5.68 -45.17 -36.12
CA GLY A 545 -4.62 -46.12 -36.39
C GLY A 545 -4.79 -46.74 -37.78
N LYS A 546 -4.48 -45.99 -38.85
CA LYS A 546 -3.80 -46.45 -40.07
C LYS A 546 -3.42 -45.27 -40.96
#